data_AF-A0A5E4C4I1-F1
#
_entry.id   AF-A0A5E4C4I1-F1
#
_cell.length_a   1.000
_cell.length_b   1.000
_cell.length_c   1.000
_cell.angle_alpha   90.00
_cell.angle_beta   90.00
_cell.angle_gamma   90.00
#
_symmetry.space_group_name_H-M   'P 1'
#
loop_
_entity.id
_entity.type
_entity.pdbx_description
1 polymer ?
#
loop_
_entity_poly.entity_id
_entity_poly.type
_entity_poly.pdbx_seq_one_letter_code
_entity_poly.pdbx_strand_id
1 'polypeptide(L)' 'MKKFLLYARRSEIRGVDIDNPYFNFITAFTVPDIDDVTVIDFDASEERLYWTDIKTQTIKRAFINGTGLETVISR' A
#
# COMPACT_ATOMS: atom_id res chain seq x y z
N MET A 1 -17.48 -4.85 8.36
CA MET A 1 -16.01 -4.75 8.22
C MET A 1 -15.58 -5.46 6.95
N LYS A 2 -14.82 -4.80 6.09
CA LYS A 2 -14.14 -5.46 4.96
C LYS A 2 -13.08 -6.39 5.52
N LYS A 3 -12.92 -7.58 4.94
CA LYS A 3 -11.85 -8.53 5.26
C LYS A 3 -11.05 -8.76 4.00
N PHE A 4 -9.74 -8.60 4.08
CA PHE A 4 -8.82 -8.80 2.97
C PHE A 4 -7.44 -9.15 3.53
N LEU A 5 -6.62 -9.79 2.70
CA LEU A 5 -5.22 -10.00 2.98
C LEU A 5 -4.42 -8.88 2.32
N LEU A 6 -3.74 -8.08 3.13
CA LEU A 6 -2.77 -7.09 2.68
C LEU A 6 -1.37 -7.71 2.69
N TYR A 7 -0.64 -7.57 1.57
CA TYR A 7 0.75 -8.00 1.50
C TYR A 7 1.61 -7.04 0.67
N ALA A 8 2.90 -7.01 0.98
CA ALA A 8 3.89 -6.24 0.24
C ALA A 8 5.01 -7.15 -0.28
N ARG A 9 5.53 -6.77 -1.44
CA ARG A 9 6.80 -7.20 -2.00
C ARG A 9 7.60 -5.94 -2.31
N ARG A 10 8.91 -6.09 -2.56
CA ARG A 10 9.79 -4.94 -2.83
C ARG A 10 9.24 -3.96 -3.87
N SER A 11 8.59 -4.47 -4.92
CA SER A 11 8.07 -3.68 -6.03
C SER A 11 6.56 -3.51 -6.07
N GLU A 12 5.81 -4.03 -5.09
CA GLU A 12 4.34 -3.92 -5.11
C GLU A 12 3.68 -4.04 -3.74
N ILE A 13 2.54 -3.36 -3.58
CA ILE A 13 1.61 -3.53 -2.46
C ILE A 13 0.27 -3.97 -3.04
N ARG A 14 -0.33 -5.00 -2.42
CA ARG A 14 -1.56 -5.65 -2.89
C ARG A 14 -2.49 -5.96 -1.73
N GLY A 15 -3.79 -5.82 -1.96
CA GLY A 15 -4.82 -6.25 -1.03
C GLY A 15 -5.88 -7.08 -1.74
N VAL A 16 -6.04 -8.34 -1.36
CA VAL A 16 -6.91 -9.31 -2.04
C VAL A 16 -7.99 -9.84 -1.11
N ASP A 17 -9.11 -10.26 -1.69
CA ASP A 17 -10.14 -11.01 -0.97
C ASP A 17 -9.57 -12.33 -0.43
N ILE A 18 -9.96 -12.68 0.79
CA ILE A 18 -9.42 -13.86 1.49
C ILE A 18 -9.99 -15.17 0.95
N ASP A 19 -11.23 -15.14 0.46
CA ASP A 19 -11.97 -16.29 -0.07
C ASP A 19 -11.81 -16.41 -1.59
N ASN A 20 -11.58 -15.28 -2.28
CA ASN A 20 -11.30 -15.21 -3.71
C ASN A 20 -10.07 -14.33 -4.04
N PRO A 21 -8.84 -14.86 -3.94
CA PRO A 21 -7.60 -14.10 -4.12
C PRO A 21 -7.40 -13.44 -5.50
N TYR A 22 -8.22 -13.80 -6.50
CA TYR A 22 -8.23 -13.13 -7.80
C TYR A 22 -8.92 -11.76 -7.77
N PHE A 23 -9.69 -11.47 -6.72
CA PHE A 23 -10.37 -10.20 -6.52
C PHE A 23 -9.50 -9.27 -5.68
N ASN A 24 -9.15 -8.10 -6.23
CA ASN A 24 -8.39 -7.08 -5.52
C ASN A 24 -9.35 -6.13 -4.78
N PHE A 25 -9.17 -6.01 -3.46
CA PHE A 25 -9.82 -4.98 -2.65
C PHE A 25 -9.09 -3.64 -2.67
N ILE A 26 -7.78 -3.68 -2.89
CA ILE A 26 -6.89 -2.53 -2.89
C ILE A 26 -6.32 -2.38 -4.30
N THR A 27 -6.35 -1.15 -4.83
CA THR A 27 -5.65 -0.81 -6.08
C THR A 27 -4.17 -1.15 -5.93
N ALA A 28 -3.64 -1.90 -6.89
CA ALA A 28 -2.24 -2.29 -6.85
C ALA A 28 -1.32 -1.07 -6.94
N PHE A 29 -0.44 -0.91 -5.96
CA PHE A 29 0.64 0.06 -6.03
C PHE A 29 1.88 -0.65 -6.57
N THR A 30 2.41 -0.15 -7.69
CA THR A 30 3.58 -0.72 -8.38
C THR A 30 4.54 0.40 -8.79
N VAL A 31 5.60 0.06 -9.52
CA VAL A 31 6.42 1.05 -10.24
C VAL A 31 5.52 1.94 -11.11
N PRO A 32 5.70 3.27 -11.14
CA PRO A 32 6.79 4.05 -10.53
C PRO A 32 6.56 4.53 -9.09
N ASP A 33 5.39 4.28 -8.49
CA ASP A 33 5.03 4.82 -7.17
C ASP A 33 5.79 4.13 -6.02
N ILE A 34 6.18 2.87 -6.26
CA ILE A 34 6.96 2.01 -5.39
C ILE A 34 8.36 1.78 -5.95
N ASP A 35 9.39 2.08 -5.15
CA ASP A 35 10.77 1.74 -5.47
C ASP A 35 11.28 0.50 -4.72
N ASP A 36 11.25 0.52 -3.38
CA ASP A 36 11.66 -0.61 -2.53
C ASP A 36 10.91 -0.61 -1.19
N VAL A 37 9.75 -1.28 -1.17
CA VAL A 37 8.89 -1.41 0.01
C VAL A 37 9.43 -2.46 0.96
N THR A 38 9.46 -2.12 2.25
CA THR A 38 9.89 -3.03 3.32
C THR A 38 8.87 -3.24 4.42
N VAL A 39 8.15 -2.19 4.82
CA VAL A 39 7.12 -2.25 5.86
C VAL A 39 5.88 -1.54 5.36
N ILE A 40 4.72 -2.08 5.70
CA ILE A 40 3.40 -1.57 5.36
C ILE A 40 2.46 -1.64 6.56
N ASP A 41 1.57 -0.66 6.67
CA ASP A 41 0.48 -0.65 7.64
C ASP A 41 -0.78 -0.03 7.04
N PHE A 42 -1.94 -0.27 7.67
CA PHE A 42 -3.25 0.13 7.18
C PHE A 42 -4.09 0.82 8.26
N ASP A 43 -4.54 2.04 7.96
CA ASP A 43 -5.54 2.74 8.73
C ASP A 43 -6.94 2.41 8.21
N ALA A 44 -7.67 1.60 8.97
CA ALA A 44 -9.03 1.18 8.64
C ALA A 44 -10.08 2.30 8.79
N SER A 45 -9.80 3.35 9.56
CA SER A 45 -10.73 4.45 9.76
C SER A 45 -10.75 5.42 8.58
N GLU A 46 -9.57 5.69 8.01
CA GLU A 46 -9.39 6.59 6.86
C GLU A 46 -9.26 5.84 5.52
N GLU A 47 -9.22 4.51 5.55
CA GLU A 47 -8.94 3.64 4.40
C GLU A 47 -7.63 4.01 3.68
N ARG A 48 -6.55 4.21 4.45
CA ARG A 48 -5.22 4.61 3.96
C ARG A 48 -4.15 3.58 4.24
N LEU A 49 -3.27 3.39 3.26
CA LEU A 49 -2.04 2.61 3.40
C LEU A 49 -0.88 3.53 3.70
N TYR A 50 0.01 3.07 4.56
CA TYR A 50 1.28 3.72 4.88
C TYR A 50 2.40 2.73 4.62
N TRP A 51 3.47 3.19 3.97
CA TRP A 51 4.62 2.33 3.70
C TRP A 51 5.94 3.06 3.74
N THR A 52 6.98 2.31 4.07
CA THR A 52 8.36 2.77 4.03
C THR A 52 9.00 2.39 2.70
N ASP A 53 9.61 3.36 2.04
CA ASP A 53 10.37 3.18 0.82
C ASP A 53 11.86 3.43 1.12
N ILE A 54 12.66 2.35 1.16
CA ILE A 54 14.06 2.44 1.62
C ILE A 54 14.93 3.17 0.62
N LYS A 55 14.70 2.96 -0.68
CA LYS A 55 15.52 3.55 -1.74
C LYS A 55 15.38 5.07 -1.74
N THR A 56 14.16 5.58 -1.56
CA THR A 56 13.88 7.02 -1.48
C THR A 56 14.03 7.59 -0.06
N GLN A 57 14.16 6.74 0.96
CA GLN A 57 14.19 7.12 2.38
C GLN A 57 12.94 7.93 2.77
N THR A 58 11.77 7.50 2.30
CA THR A 58 10.50 8.18 2.56
C THR A 58 9.48 7.28 3.25
N ILE A 59 8.54 7.92 3.94
CA ILE A 59 7.26 7.30 4.30
C ILE A 59 6.20 7.92 3.41
N LYS A 60 5.50 7.08 2.65
CA LYS A 60 4.43 7.49 1.75
C LYS A 60 3.09 6.97 2.26
N ARG A 61 1.99 7.60 1.84
CA ARG A 61 0.64 7.09 2.04
C ARG A 61 -0.23 7.29 0.82
N ALA A 62 -1.29 6.50 0.73
CA ALA A 62 -2.33 6.64 -0.29
C ALA A 62 -3.64 6.00 0.19
N PHE A 63 -4.77 6.41 -0.38
CA PHE A 63 -6.03 5.71 -0.19
C PHE A 63 -6.00 4.34 -0.87
N ILE A 64 -6.71 3.35 -0.32
CA ILE A 64 -6.78 1.99 -0.90
C ILE A 64 -7.34 1.96 -2.34
N ASN A 65 -8.04 3.01 -2.76
CA ASN A 65 -8.55 3.17 -4.12
C ASN A 65 -7.47 3.64 -5.13
N GLY A 66 -6.24 3.90 -4.68
CA GLY A 66 -5.12 4.32 -5.52
C GLY A 66 -4.93 5.84 -5.60
N THR A 67 -5.79 6.63 -4.97
CA THR A 67 -5.71 8.10 -4.99
C THR A 67 -4.97 8.66 -3.77
N GLY A 68 -4.62 9.94 -3.80
CA GLY A 68 -4.03 10.62 -2.64
C GLY A 68 -2.63 10.13 -2.28
N LEU A 69 -1.84 9.70 -3.28
CA LEU A 69 -0.44 9.36 -3.08
C LEU A 69 0.33 10.61 -2.62
N GLU A 70 0.92 10.53 -1.44
CA GLU A 70 1.71 11.62 -0.88
C GLU A 70 2.89 11.10 -0.04
N THR A 71 3.99 11.85 -0.06
CA THR A 71 5.12 11.64 0.85
C THR A 71 4.81 12.36 2.17
N VAL A 72 4.69 11.59 3.24
CA VAL A 72 4.38 12.09 4.59
C VAL A 72 5.65 12.48 5.33
N ILE A 73 6.72 11.71 5.13
CA ILE A 73 8.04 11.96 5.70
C ILE A 73 9.08 11.83 4.60
N SER A 74 9.95 12.83 4.49
CA SER A 74 11.18 12.79 3.71
C SER A 74 12.36 13.17 4.59
N ARG A 75 13.56 12.71 4.21
CA ARG A 75 14.81 13.17 4.80
C ARG A 75 15.12 14.62 4.41
#